data_AF-A0A3D0ZD37-F1
#
_entry.id   AF-A0A3D0ZD37-F1
#
_cell.length_a   1.000
_cell.length_b   1.000
_cell.length_c   1.000
_cell.angle_alpha   90.00
_cell.angle_beta   90.00
_cell.angle_gamma   90.00
#
_symmetry.space_group_name_H-M   'P 1'
#
loop_
_entity.id
_entity.type
_entity.pdbx_description
1 polymer ?
#
loop_
_entity_poly.entity_id
_entity_poly.type
_entity_poly.pdbx_seq_one_letter_code
_entity_poly.pdbx_strand_id
1 'polypeptide(L)'
;MTKSADVYLICDPWRIIEDGWHKDRNMVSESVFSLGNEYMGVRGYAEEGVGAQSMRGSYFNGIYEEIDLEKSYKGIVTKTHFMVNSVDWLYTEIRAGDETLDMAAAEISNFRRELDMRDGSLKRSFDWHTRAGAVIHLEFSRFLSMENPRCGFQKMTFNASQAIELTVVIANSFNSGHGWNKKVYWDMEQREWLENGAVVQARTVRTGQQVFSGFSWKASEGAVHSRSEGEKSAG
;
A
#
# COMPACT_ATOMS: atom_id res chain seq x y z
N MET A 1 18.31 3.21 31.43
CA MET A 1 19.03 3.18 30.15
C MET A 1 18.75 4.47 29.40
N THR A 2 19.76 5.08 28.80
CA THR A 2 19.61 6.28 27.95
C THR A 2 19.17 5.84 26.56
N LYS A 3 18.27 6.59 25.91
CA LYS A 3 17.89 6.33 24.52
C LYS A 3 19.10 6.60 23.60
N SER A 4 19.38 5.69 22.67
CA SER A 4 20.32 5.86 21.56
C SER A 4 19.55 5.97 20.25
N ALA A 5 20.07 6.75 19.29
CA ALA A 5 19.46 6.91 17.99
C ALA A 5 19.96 5.82 17.03
N ASP A 6 19.02 5.13 16.37
CA ASP A 6 19.30 4.26 15.23
C ASP A 6 19.16 5.09 13.95
N VAL A 7 20.28 5.61 13.43
CA VAL A 7 20.28 6.49 12.25
C VAL A 7 20.53 5.67 10.99
N TYR A 8 19.52 5.55 10.14
CA TYR A 8 19.60 4.89 8.83
C TYR A 8 18.98 5.73 7.70
N LEU A 9 18.34 6.85 8.05
CA LEU A 9 17.75 7.80 7.11
C LEU A 9 18.71 8.98 6.92
N ILE A 10 18.77 9.47 5.69
CA ILE A 10 19.54 10.65 5.33
C ILE A 10 18.68 11.88 5.65
N CYS A 11 19.29 12.85 6.32
CA CYS A 11 18.66 14.10 6.69
C CYS A 11 18.83 15.14 5.56
N ASP A 12 17.73 15.56 4.96
CA ASP A 12 17.63 16.71 4.05
C ASP A 12 16.65 17.72 4.67
N PRO A 13 16.83 19.05 4.47
CA PRO A 13 15.99 20.07 5.10
C PRO A 13 14.49 19.92 4.83
N TRP A 14 14.12 19.31 3.70
CA TRP A 14 12.75 19.13 3.26
C TRP A 14 12.42 17.71 2.85
N ARG A 15 13.37 16.77 2.92
CA ARG A 15 13.16 15.38 2.53
C ARG A 15 13.59 14.42 3.62
N ILE A 16 12.81 13.36 3.77
CA ILE A 16 13.23 12.15 4.48
C ILE A 16 13.63 11.15 3.41
N ILE A 17 14.87 10.65 3.47
CA ILE A 17 15.44 9.80 2.42
C ILE A 17 15.93 8.50 3.05
N GLU A 18 15.47 7.38 2.51
CA GLU A 18 16.04 6.04 2.75
C GLU A 18 16.83 5.64 1.50
N ASP A 19 18.13 5.42 1.67
CA ASP A 19 19.03 4.97 0.60
C ASP A 19 19.45 3.53 0.89
N GLY A 20 19.19 2.61 -0.03
CA GLY A 20 19.28 1.17 0.20
C GLY A 20 18.06 0.58 0.92
N TRP A 21 17.77 -0.68 0.60
CA TRP A 21 16.63 -1.40 1.17
C TRP A 21 16.99 -2.03 2.52
N HIS A 22 16.47 -1.46 3.61
CA HIS A 22 16.72 -1.93 4.97
C HIS A 22 15.59 -2.86 5.45
N LYS A 23 15.66 -4.14 5.07
CA LYS A 23 14.62 -5.16 5.38
C LYS A 23 14.17 -5.15 6.84
N ASP A 24 15.11 -5.07 7.79
CA ASP A 24 14.83 -5.10 9.24
C ASP A 24 14.18 -3.81 9.76
N ARG A 25 14.17 -2.74 8.96
CA ARG A 25 13.55 -1.45 9.29
C ARG A 25 12.25 -1.22 8.53
N ASN A 26 11.78 -2.15 7.70
CA ASN A 26 10.61 -1.95 6.84
C ASN A 26 9.39 -1.37 7.59
N MET A 27 8.98 -1.94 8.73
CA MET A 27 7.83 -1.40 9.49
C MET A 27 8.05 0.01 10.07
N VAL A 28 9.30 0.35 10.43
CA VAL A 28 9.67 1.69 10.89
C VAL A 28 9.53 2.66 9.72
N SER A 29 10.14 2.30 8.61
CA SER A 29 10.09 2.94 7.31
C SER A 29 8.65 3.17 6.82
N GLU A 30 7.78 2.17 6.87
CA GLU A 30 6.34 2.33 6.58
C GLU A 30 5.66 3.37 7.47
N SER A 31 6.08 3.51 8.72
CA SER A 31 5.49 4.51 9.63
C SER A 31 6.01 5.91 9.30
N VAL A 32 7.33 6.06 9.16
CA VAL A 32 7.99 7.34 8.89
C VAL A 32 7.54 7.94 7.56
N PHE A 33 7.36 7.11 6.53
CA PHE A 33 6.96 7.53 5.18
C PHE A 33 5.45 7.46 4.96
N SER A 34 4.64 7.50 6.03
CA SER A 34 3.18 7.55 5.91
C SER A 34 2.73 8.88 5.32
N LEU A 35 1.68 8.84 4.50
CA LEU A 35 0.99 10.01 3.98
C LEU A 35 -0.35 10.19 4.70
N GLY A 36 -0.82 11.43 4.85
CA GLY A 36 -2.11 11.72 5.46
C GLY A 36 -2.65 13.10 5.09
N ASN A 37 -3.97 13.21 4.94
CA ASN A 37 -4.68 14.45 4.61
C ASN A 37 -5.91 14.68 5.51
N GLU A 38 -5.82 14.27 6.77
CA GLU A 38 -6.91 14.21 7.77
C GLU A 38 -7.99 13.16 7.46
N TYR A 39 -8.60 13.19 6.27
CA TYR A 39 -9.62 12.21 5.88
C TYR A 39 -9.06 10.80 5.73
N MET A 40 -7.94 10.65 5.03
CA MET A 40 -7.29 9.37 4.78
C MET A 40 -5.82 9.39 5.19
N GLY A 41 -5.33 8.25 5.66
CA GLY A 41 -3.94 8.00 5.96
C GLY A 41 -3.50 6.69 5.36
N VAL A 42 -2.34 6.67 4.71
CA VAL A 42 -1.76 5.45 4.13
C VAL A 42 -0.32 5.31 4.58
N ARG A 43 0.04 4.12 5.07
CA ARG A 43 1.41 3.83 5.48
C ARG A 43 2.35 3.82 4.26
N GLY A 44 3.63 4.09 4.47
CA GLY A 44 4.70 4.10 3.46
C GLY A 44 5.13 2.72 2.95
N TYR A 45 4.20 1.76 2.82
CA TYR A 45 4.49 0.39 2.35
C TYR A 45 4.73 0.33 0.83
N ALA A 46 5.50 -0.68 0.41
CA ALA A 46 5.66 -1.01 -1.00
C ALA A 46 4.42 -1.73 -1.55
N GLU A 47 4.02 -1.34 -2.74
CA GLU A 47 2.74 -1.68 -3.35
C GLU A 47 2.68 -3.11 -3.86
N GLU A 48 3.82 -3.58 -4.38
CA GLU A 48 4.09 -4.81 -5.14
C GLU A 48 4.40 -6.05 -4.31
N GLY A 49 4.42 -5.95 -2.98
CA GLY A 49 4.73 -7.09 -2.08
C GLY A 49 6.13 -7.02 -1.50
N VAL A 50 6.27 -7.43 -0.23
CA VAL A 50 7.46 -7.12 0.58
C VAL A 50 8.11 -8.34 1.24
N GLY A 51 7.51 -9.53 1.22
CA GLY A 51 8.03 -10.79 1.79
C GLY A 51 8.71 -10.72 3.18
N ALA A 52 8.57 -9.60 3.88
CA ALA A 52 9.22 -9.24 5.13
C ALA A 52 8.17 -8.71 6.10
N GLN A 53 8.59 -8.44 7.34
CA GLN A 53 7.69 -7.89 8.33
C GLN A 53 7.13 -6.54 7.86
N SER A 54 5.82 -6.50 7.65
CA SER A 54 5.10 -5.37 7.05
C SER A 54 3.74 -5.18 7.72
N MET A 55 3.28 -3.93 7.73
CA MET A 55 1.94 -3.56 8.12
C MET A 55 1.34 -2.66 7.03
N ARG A 56 0.84 -3.28 5.95
CA ARG A 56 0.04 -2.60 4.93
C ARG A 56 -1.21 -2.01 5.59
N GLY A 57 -1.39 -0.70 5.45
CA GLY A 57 -2.43 0.00 6.18
C GLY A 57 -2.91 1.27 5.50
N SER A 58 -4.22 1.31 5.26
CA SER A 58 -4.96 2.48 4.79
C SER A 58 -6.10 2.72 5.76
N TYR A 59 -6.25 3.95 6.23
CA TYR A 59 -7.19 4.32 7.28
C TYR A 59 -7.99 5.53 6.86
N PHE A 60 -9.24 5.59 7.28
CA PHE A 60 -10.12 6.74 7.06
C PHE A 60 -10.60 7.26 8.41
N ASN A 61 -10.52 8.57 8.61
CA ASN A 61 -10.91 9.16 9.88
C ASN A 61 -12.39 8.93 10.16
N GLY A 62 -12.71 8.56 11.40
CA GLY A 62 -14.07 8.20 11.81
C GLY A 62 -14.52 6.78 11.43
N ILE A 63 -13.77 6.03 10.61
CA ILE A 63 -14.07 4.63 10.31
C ILE A 63 -13.40 3.72 11.34
N TYR A 64 -14.21 3.02 12.13
CA TYR A 64 -13.73 2.23 13.28
C TYR A 64 -14.48 0.91 13.42
N GLU A 65 -13.90 0.02 14.20
CA GLU A 65 -14.51 -1.24 14.59
C GLU A 65 -14.44 -1.45 16.10
N GLU A 66 -15.27 -2.36 16.63
CA GLU A 66 -15.31 -2.72 18.04
C GLU A 66 -14.99 -4.20 18.29
N ILE A 67 -14.44 -4.48 19.48
CA ILE A 67 -14.33 -5.84 20.02
C ILE A 67 -14.79 -5.87 21.48
N ASP A 68 -15.39 -6.99 21.87
CA ASP A 68 -15.80 -7.23 23.25
C ASP A 68 -14.58 -7.53 24.14
N LEU A 69 -14.64 -7.07 25.40
CA LEU A 69 -13.65 -7.32 26.44
C LEU A 69 -14.27 -8.14 27.57
N GLU A 70 -13.54 -9.09 28.14
CA GLU A 70 -14.01 -9.89 29.29
C GLU A 70 -14.07 -9.06 30.58
N LYS A 71 -15.17 -9.16 31.36
CA LYS A 71 -15.39 -8.36 32.59
C LYS A 71 -16.20 -9.03 33.69
N SER A 72 -15.99 -8.53 34.91
CA SER A 72 -16.62 -8.98 36.16
C SER A 72 -17.37 -7.89 36.94
N TYR A 73 -17.15 -6.58 36.69
CA TYR A 73 -17.75 -5.50 37.49
C TYR A 73 -18.36 -4.36 36.65
N LYS A 74 -19.41 -3.70 37.19
CA LYS A 74 -20.09 -2.55 36.56
C LYS A 74 -19.17 -1.33 36.48
N GLY A 75 -19.29 -0.53 35.42
CA GLY A 75 -18.53 0.70 35.21
C GLY A 75 -17.21 0.51 34.45
N ILE A 76 -16.78 -0.73 34.19
CA ILE A 76 -15.57 -1.01 33.40
C ILE A 76 -15.97 -1.23 31.92
N VAL A 77 -15.28 -0.57 30.98
CA VAL A 77 -15.58 -0.45 29.53
C VAL A 77 -15.73 -1.81 28.78
N THR A 78 -16.92 -2.36 28.58
CA THR A 78 -17.12 -3.72 28.02
C THR A 78 -16.67 -3.92 26.57
N LYS A 79 -16.42 -2.84 25.83
CA LYS A 79 -15.97 -2.89 24.43
C LYS A 79 -14.87 -1.86 24.19
N THR A 80 -13.84 -2.23 23.43
CA THR A 80 -12.88 -1.25 22.92
C THR A 80 -13.15 -0.98 21.45
N HIS A 81 -12.84 0.24 21.03
CA HIS A 81 -12.96 0.71 19.66
C HIS A 81 -11.58 1.04 19.12
N PHE A 82 -11.39 0.88 17.82
CA PHE A 82 -10.13 1.21 17.15
C PHE A 82 -10.38 1.57 15.69
N MET A 83 -9.54 2.47 15.16
CA MET A 83 -9.53 2.78 13.74
C MET A 83 -9.16 1.51 12.97
N VAL A 84 -10.05 1.07 12.09
CA VAL A 84 -9.93 -0.21 11.40
C VAL A 84 -9.08 -0.05 10.15
N ASN A 85 -8.25 -1.05 9.85
CA ASN A 85 -7.51 -1.06 8.59
C ASN A 85 -8.52 -1.25 7.46
N SER A 86 -8.47 -0.43 6.42
CA SER A 86 -9.47 -0.37 5.36
C SER A 86 -8.89 -0.82 4.02
N VAL A 87 -9.53 -0.42 2.93
CA VAL A 87 -9.15 -0.78 1.56
C VAL A 87 -7.72 -0.41 1.24
N ASP A 88 -6.96 -1.40 0.78
CA ASP A 88 -5.69 -1.20 0.10
C ASP A 88 -5.96 -0.82 -1.35
N TRP A 89 -5.98 0.49 -1.59
CA TRP A 89 -6.20 1.10 -2.91
C TRP A 89 -4.91 1.24 -3.72
N LEU A 90 -3.76 0.86 -3.14
CA LEU A 90 -2.44 0.86 -3.76
C LEU A 90 -1.99 -0.57 -4.10
N TYR A 91 -2.86 -1.57 -3.95
CA TYR A 91 -2.49 -2.95 -4.23
C TYR A 91 -2.02 -3.04 -5.68
N THR A 92 -0.77 -3.46 -5.82
CA THR A 92 -0.14 -3.70 -7.09
C THR A 92 0.51 -5.08 -7.01
N GLU A 93 0.51 -5.81 -8.10
CA GLU A 93 1.33 -7.00 -8.28
C GLU A 93 2.01 -6.87 -9.63
N ILE A 94 3.31 -7.13 -9.69
CA ILE A 94 4.10 -6.98 -10.91
C ILE A 94 4.77 -8.31 -11.19
N ARG A 95 4.61 -8.81 -12.41
CA ARG A 95 5.23 -10.05 -12.88
C ARG A 95 6.01 -9.83 -14.16
N ALA A 96 7.15 -10.48 -14.27
CA ALA A 96 7.95 -10.60 -15.48
C ALA A 96 7.98 -12.08 -15.88
N GLY A 97 7.11 -12.49 -16.81
CA GLY A 97 6.88 -13.92 -17.07
C GLY A 97 6.25 -14.64 -15.87
N ASP A 98 6.94 -15.64 -15.34
CA ASP A 98 6.53 -16.43 -14.16
C ASP A 98 7.08 -15.87 -12.83
N GLU A 99 7.98 -14.89 -12.88
CA GLU A 99 8.56 -14.26 -11.71
C GLU A 99 7.66 -13.13 -11.21
N THR A 100 7.20 -13.23 -9.97
CA THR A 100 6.48 -12.14 -9.28
C THR A 100 7.47 -11.34 -8.45
N LEU A 101 7.44 -10.02 -8.60
CA LEU A 101 8.27 -9.11 -7.83
C LEU A 101 7.84 -9.13 -6.35
N ASP A 102 8.79 -9.45 -5.47
CA ASP A 102 8.65 -9.33 -4.02
C ASP A 102 9.93 -8.72 -3.46
N MET A 103 9.82 -7.60 -2.75
CA MET A 103 10.99 -6.81 -2.31
C MET A 103 11.96 -7.55 -1.37
N ALA A 104 11.55 -8.65 -0.73
CA ALA A 104 12.43 -9.43 0.13
C ALA A 104 13.03 -10.67 -0.55
N ALA A 105 12.42 -11.13 -1.65
CA ALA A 105 12.89 -12.30 -2.40
C ALA A 105 13.62 -11.95 -3.70
N ALA A 106 13.29 -10.80 -4.30
CA ALA A 106 13.90 -10.35 -5.55
C ALA A 106 15.33 -9.82 -5.35
N GLU A 107 16.15 -9.99 -6.39
CA GLU A 107 17.44 -9.31 -6.47
C GLU A 107 17.20 -7.86 -6.89
N ILE A 108 17.48 -6.93 -5.96
CA ILE A 108 17.27 -5.49 -6.18
C ILE A 108 18.54 -4.68 -5.93
N SER A 109 18.69 -3.58 -6.66
CA SER A 109 19.76 -2.59 -6.44
C SER A 109 19.23 -1.17 -6.56
N ASN A 110 20.07 -0.18 -6.22
CA ASN A 110 19.76 1.25 -6.37
C ASN A 110 18.41 1.67 -5.73
N PHE A 111 18.07 1.01 -4.61
CA PHE A 111 16.86 1.32 -3.87
C PHE A 111 16.97 2.72 -3.26
N ARG A 112 15.93 3.52 -3.45
CA ARG A 112 15.80 4.84 -2.85
C ARG A 112 14.35 5.15 -2.56
N ARG A 113 14.04 5.67 -1.38
CA ARG A 113 12.71 6.17 -1.02
C ARG A 113 12.80 7.57 -0.44
N GLU A 114 11.96 8.47 -0.92
CA GLU A 114 11.93 9.87 -0.52
C GLU A 114 10.52 10.33 -0.19
N LEU A 115 10.35 10.98 0.96
CA LEU A 115 9.18 11.80 1.25
C LEU A 115 9.59 13.27 1.13
N ASP A 116 9.00 14.01 0.18
CA ASP A 116 9.18 15.46 0.09
C ASP A 116 8.12 16.18 0.94
N MET A 117 8.59 16.87 1.98
CA MET A 117 7.75 17.55 2.95
C MET A 117 7.14 18.85 2.40
N ARG A 118 7.57 19.32 1.23
CA ARG A 118 7.03 20.54 0.60
C ARG A 118 5.72 20.27 -0.14
N ASP A 119 5.63 19.14 -0.81
CA ASP A 119 4.45 18.77 -1.62
C ASP A 119 3.72 17.51 -1.13
N GLY A 120 4.28 16.79 -0.16
CA GLY A 120 3.69 15.58 0.41
C GLY A 120 3.78 14.36 -0.50
N SER A 121 4.66 14.38 -1.50
CA SER A 121 4.86 13.24 -2.40
C SER A 121 5.83 12.20 -1.80
N LEU A 122 5.41 10.94 -1.87
CA LEU A 122 6.26 9.78 -1.59
C LEU A 122 6.73 9.19 -2.91
N LYS A 123 8.06 9.11 -3.09
CA LYS A 123 8.70 8.52 -4.26
C LYS A 123 9.54 7.32 -3.82
N ARG A 124 9.53 6.26 -4.62
CA ARG A 124 10.38 5.08 -4.40
C ARG A 124 10.87 4.57 -5.74
N SER A 125 12.17 4.30 -5.83
CA SER A 125 12.79 3.75 -7.02
C SER A 125 13.75 2.63 -6.67
N PHE A 126 13.89 1.65 -7.56
CA PHE A 126 14.86 0.57 -7.45
C PHE A 126 15.00 -0.14 -8.80
N ASP A 127 16.09 -0.86 -8.97
CA ASP A 127 16.28 -1.77 -10.10
C ASP A 127 15.95 -3.19 -9.66
N TRP A 128 15.11 -3.88 -10.41
CA TRP A 128 14.82 -5.29 -10.26
C TRP A 128 15.60 -6.09 -11.31
N HIS A 129 16.45 -7.00 -10.85
CA HIS A 129 17.17 -7.96 -11.68
C HIS A 129 16.31 -9.22 -11.81
N THR A 130 15.66 -9.37 -12.96
CA THR A 130 14.78 -10.52 -13.23
C THR A 130 15.61 -11.78 -13.53
N ARG A 131 15.03 -12.96 -13.27
CA ARG A 131 15.62 -14.27 -13.61
C ARG A 131 15.84 -14.45 -15.11
N ALA A 132 15.08 -13.74 -15.93
CA ALA A 132 15.25 -13.68 -17.37
C ALA A 132 16.45 -12.80 -17.82
N GLY A 133 17.18 -12.20 -16.87
CA GLY A 133 18.36 -11.37 -17.12
C GLY A 133 18.05 -9.92 -17.51
N ALA A 134 16.78 -9.51 -17.54
CA ALA A 134 16.42 -8.11 -17.72
C ALA A 134 16.59 -7.33 -16.40
N VAL A 135 17.09 -6.10 -16.50
CA VAL A 135 17.10 -5.14 -15.40
C VAL A 135 15.98 -4.14 -15.65
N ILE A 136 15.05 -4.03 -14.70
CA ILE A 136 13.91 -3.14 -14.81
C ILE A 136 14.06 -2.05 -13.75
N HIS A 137 14.22 -0.80 -14.17
CA HIS A 137 14.15 0.34 -13.27
C HIS A 137 12.69 0.68 -13.02
N LEU A 138 12.26 0.54 -11.76
CA LEU A 138 10.91 0.88 -11.31
C LEU A 138 10.93 2.19 -10.54
N GLU A 139 9.96 3.06 -10.82
CA GLU A 139 9.67 4.26 -10.03
C GLU A 139 8.19 4.31 -9.68
N PHE A 140 7.91 4.45 -8.39
CA PHE A 140 6.60 4.69 -7.82
C PHE A 140 6.56 6.10 -7.26
N SER A 141 5.53 6.87 -7.58
CA SER A 141 5.27 8.18 -6.98
C SER A 141 3.82 8.27 -6.58
N ARG A 142 3.54 8.65 -5.33
CA ARG A 142 2.18 8.82 -4.84
C ARG A 142 2.02 10.01 -3.91
N PHE A 143 0.81 10.56 -3.86
CA PHE A 143 0.42 11.58 -2.90
C PHE A 143 -1.07 11.48 -2.58
N LEU A 144 -1.49 12.10 -1.48
CA LEU A 144 -2.90 12.28 -1.12
C LEU A 144 -3.25 13.74 -1.37
N SER A 145 -4.35 14.01 -2.06
CA SER A 145 -4.75 15.39 -2.34
C SER A 145 -5.14 16.10 -1.05
N MET A 146 -4.56 17.27 -0.83
CA MET A 146 -4.93 18.17 0.27
C MET A 146 -6.16 19.02 -0.07
N GLU A 147 -6.52 19.13 -1.35
CA GLU A 147 -7.69 19.90 -1.81
C GLU A 147 -8.95 19.04 -1.94
N ASN A 148 -8.81 17.82 -2.46
CA ASN A 148 -9.88 16.82 -2.51
C ASN A 148 -9.48 15.63 -1.64
N PRO A 149 -9.81 15.64 -0.35
CA PRO A 149 -9.24 14.71 0.62
C PRO A 149 -9.62 13.24 0.37
N ARG A 150 -10.61 12.98 -0.49
CA ARG A 150 -11.05 11.62 -0.88
C ARG A 150 -10.24 11.02 -2.03
N CYS A 151 -9.28 11.77 -2.58
CA CYS A 151 -8.49 11.33 -3.73
C CYS A 151 -7.02 11.09 -3.36
N GLY A 152 -6.53 9.90 -3.69
CA GLY A 152 -5.11 9.56 -3.75
C GLY A 152 -4.69 9.32 -5.20
N PHE A 153 -3.41 9.57 -5.50
CA PHE A 153 -2.85 9.39 -6.83
C PHE A 153 -1.59 8.55 -6.75
N GLN A 154 -1.41 7.65 -7.72
CA GLN A 154 -0.21 6.87 -7.90
C GLN A 154 0.22 6.91 -9.36
N LYS A 155 1.52 7.03 -9.58
CA LYS A 155 2.18 6.87 -10.87
C LYS A 155 3.24 5.78 -10.73
N MET A 156 3.27 4.87 -11.69
CA MET A 156 4.29 3.83 -11.83
C MET A 156 4.99 4.01 -13.17
N THR A 157 6.32 3.91 -13.16
CA THR A 157 7.16 3.97 -14.37
C THR A 157 8.07 2.76 -14.40
N PHE A 158 8.18 2.12 -15.56
CA PHE A 158 9.00 0.93 -15.77
C PHE A 158 9.92 1.18 -16.95
N ASN A 159 11.24 1.07 -16.75
CA ASN A 159 12.23 1.16 -17.82
C ASN A 159 13.09 -0.10 -17.81
N ALA A 160 12.91 -0.97 -18.80
CA ALA A 160 13.65 -2.22 -18.92
C ALA A 160 14.90 -2.05 -19.79
N SER A 161 15.99 -2.72 -19.42
CA SER A 161 17.23 -2.76 -20.20
C SER A 161 17.10 -3.50 -21.54
N GLN A 162 16.06 -4.32 -21.68
CA GLN A 162 15.74 -5.10 -22.87
C GLN A 162 14.22 -5.33 -22.97
N ALA A 163 13.75 -5.79 -24.14
CA ALA A 163 12.33 -6.11 -24.33
C ALA A 163 11.91 -7.24 -23.38
N ILE A 164 10.85 -6.98 -22.60
CA ILE A 164 10.27 -7.93 -21.66
C ILE A 164 8.77 -7.64 -21.49
N GLU A 165 7.97 -8.69 -21.33
CA GLU A 165 6.56 -8.57 -21.04
C GLU A 165 6.36 -8.44 -19.52
N LEU A 166 5.63 -7.40 -19.11
CA LEU A 166 5.23 -7.18 -17.72
C LEU A 166 3.71 -7.34 -17.57
N THR A 167 3.30 -8.13 -16.59
CA THR A 167 1.92 -8.15 -16.11
C THR A 167 1.82 -7.28 -14.87
N VAL A 168 0.94 -6.29 -14.88
CA VAL A 168 0.66 -5.42 -13.73
C VAL A 168 -0.79 -5.59 -13.33
N VAL A 169 -1.02 -6.10 -12.12
CA VAL A 169 -2.36 -6.22 -11.53
C VAL A 169 -2.54 -5.11 -10.52
N ILE A 170 -3.62 -4.34 -10.66
CA ILE A 170 -4.01 -3.30 -9.70
C ILE A 170 -5.41 -3.60 -9.16
N ALA A 171 -5.61 -3.39 -7.87
CA ALA A 171 -6.88 -3.69 -7.21
C ALA A 171 -7.15 -2.79 -6.02
N ASN A 172 -8.44 -2.73 -5.64
CA ASN A 172 -8.87 -2.26 -4.33
C ASN A 172 -9.16 -3.49 -3.45
N SER A 173 -8.36 -3.73 -2.43
CA SER A 173 -8.45 -4.95 -1.60
C SER A 173 -8.80 -4.65 -0.15
N PHE A 174 -9.87 -5.26 0.36
CA PHE A 174 -10.22 -5.24 1.79
C PHE A 174 -9.59 -6.40 2.58
N ASN A 175 -8.73 -7.20 1.95
CA ASN A 175 -8.17 -8.41 2.56
C ASN A 175 -6.98 -8.11 3.49
N SER A 176 -6.54 -6.85 3.58
CA SER A 176 -5.47 -6.41 4.47
C SER A 176 -5.93 -6.49 5.93
N GLY A 177 -5.53 -7.58 6.60
CA GLY A 177 -5.82 -7.80 8.02
C GLY A 177 -5.34 -6.65 8.91
N HIS A 178 -6.03 -6.46 10.03
CA HIS A 178 -5.68 -5.41 10.99
C HIS A 178 -4.35 -5.70 11.69
N GLY A 179 -3.59 -4.65 12.05
CA GLY A 179 -2.17 -4.74 12.40
C GLY A 179 -1.80 -5.82 13.42
N TRP A 180 -2.50 -5.87 14.56
CA TRP A 180 -2.12 -6.71 15.71
C TRP A 180 -2.69 -8.14 15.71
N ASN A 181 -3.78 -8.41 14.99
CA ASN A 181 -4.42 -9.75 14.98
C ASN A 181 -4.62 -10.32 13.58
N LYS A 182 -4.26 -9.57 12.54
CA LYS A 182 -4.43 -9.92 11.12
C LYS A 182 -5.87 -10.24 10.72
N LYS A 183 -6.86 -9.91 11.56
CA LYS A 183 -8.27 -10.13 11.25
C LYS A 183 -8.76 -9.08 10.26
N VAL A 184 -9.54 -9.52 9.28
CA VAL A 184 -10.32 -8.65 8.39
C VAL A 184 -11.64 -8.34 9.07
N TYR A 185 -12.01 -7.06 9.06
CA TYR A 185 -13.19 -6.51 9.74
C TYR A 185 -14.19 -5.91 8.75
N TRP A 186 -14.23 -6.46 7.55
CA TRP A 186 -15.04 -5.96 6.43
C TRP A 186 -15.82 -7.12 5.81
N ASP A 187 -17.12 -6.91 5.64
CA ASP A 187 -17.99 -7.74 4.82
C ASP A 187 -18.10 -7.10 3.44
N MET A 188 -17.71 -7.84 2.41
CA MET A 188 -17.74 -7.34 1.03
C MET A 188 -19.17 -7.31 0.49
N GLU A 189 -19.67 -6.15 0.08
CA GLU A 189 -21.05 -6.01 -0.41
C GLU A 189 -21.13 -5.99 -1.93
N GLN A 190 -20.27 -5.21 -2.59
CA GLN A 190 -20.31 -5.01 -4.04
C GLN A 190 -18.91 -4.91 -4.64
N ARG A 191 -18.77 -5.39 -5.87
CA ARG A 191 -17.60 -5.22 -6.73
C ARG A 191 -18.03 -5.15 -8.18
N GLU A 192 -17.44 -4.24 -8.94
CA GLU A 192 -17.70 -4.07 -10.36
C GLU A 192 -16.41 -3.68 -11.09
N TRP A 193 -16.16 -4.33 -12.22
CA TRP A 193 -15.08 -4.00 -13.13
C TRP A 193 -15.55 -2.96 -14.14
N LEU A 194 -14.71 -1.96 -14.38
CA LEU A 194 -14.92 -0.93 -15.38
C LEU A 194 -13.86 -1.08 -16.47
N GLU A 195 -14.08 -0.45 -17.62
CA GLU A 195 -13.16 -0.55 -18.77
C GLU A 195 -11.69 -0.23 -18.42
N ASN A 196 -11.49 0.80 -17.58
CA ASN A 196 -10.17 1.26 -17.15
C ASN A 196 -10.13 1.45 -15.61
N GLY A 197 -10.77 0.56 -14.86
CA GLY A 197 -10.88 0.71 -13.41
C GLY A 197 -11.69 -0.37 -12.72
N ALA A 198 -11.90 -0.21 -11.43
CA ALA A 198 -12.81 -1.05 -10.67
C ALA A 198 -13.37 -0.26 -9.49
N VAL A 199 -14.52 -0.70 -8.99
CA VAL A 199 -15.16 -0.18 -7.79
C VAL A 199 -15.49 -1.31 -6.84
N VAL A 200 -15.36 -1.04 -5.54
CA VAL A 200 -15.70 -1.96 -4.46
C VAL A 200 -16.41 -1.21 -3.33
N GLN A 201 -17.32 -1.90 -2.64
CA GLN A 201 -17.98 -1.38 -1.45
C GLN A 201 -18.05 -2.43 -0.35
N ALA A 202 -17.49 -2.13 0.81
CA ALA A 202 -17.51 -3.00 1.98
C ALA A 202 -18.17 -2.32 3.18
N ARG A 203 -18.62 -3.14 4.14
CA ARG A 203 -19.18 -2.71 5.41
C ARG A 203 -18.38 -3.26 6.57
N THR A 204 -18.11 -2.47 7.61
CA THR A 204 -17.51 -2.96 8.85
C THR A 204 -18.45 -3.94 9.56
N VAL A 205 -17.91 -5.05 10.06
CA VAL A 205 -18.68 -6.20 10.59
C VAL A 205 -19.62 -5.82 11.75
N ARG A 206 -19.17 -5.03 12.74
CA ARG A 206 -20.03 -4.68 13.90
C ARG A 206 -20.59 -3.27 13.86
N THR A 207 -19.79 -2.28 13.49
CA THR A 207 -20.27 -0.87 13.48
C THR A 207 -21.11 -0.53 12.24
N GLY A 208 -21.15 -1.40 11.23
CA GLY A 208 -22.00 -1.27 10.04
C GLY A 208 -21.67 -0.09 9.11
N GLN A 209 -20.52 0.56 9.29
CA GLN A 209 -20.05 1.68 8.47
C GLN A 209 -19.61 1.19 7.09
N GLN A 210 -19.92 1.96 6.04
CA GLN A 210 -19.63 1.58 4.66
C GLN A 210 -18.49 2.40 4.08
N VAL A 211 -17.61 1.75 3.33
CA VAL A 211 -16.56 2.40 2.54
C VAL A 211 -16.71 1.96 1.09
N PHE A 212 -16.84 2.96 0.21
CA PHE A 212 -16.79 2.79 -1.23
C PHE A 212 -15.42 3.25 -1.74
N SER A 213 -14.79 2.45 -2.59
CA SER A 213 -13.50 2.77 -3.20
C SER A 213 -13.50 2.42 -4.67
N GLY A 214 -13.17 3.40 -5.50
CA GLY A 214 -13.01 3.24 -6.94
C GLY A 214 -11.64 3.72 -7.38
N PHE A 215 -11.08 3.09 -8.41
CA PHE A 215 -9.91 3.62 -9.11
C PHE A 215 -10.17 3.65 -10.61
N SER A 216 -9.44 4.54 -11.28
CA SER A 216 -9.29 4.51 -12.73
C SER A 216 -7.81 4.64 -13.06
N TRP A 217 -7.37 4.04 -14.16
CA TRP A 217 -5.99 4.07 -14.59
C TRP A 217 -5.85 4.55 -16.03
N LYS A 218 -4.66 5.05 -16.35
CA LYS A 218 -4.25 5.42 -17.71
C LYS A 218 -2.82 4.93 -17.91
N ALA A 219 -2.53 4.39 -19.08
CA ALA A 219 -1.19 4.00 -19.49
C ALA A 219 -0.78 4.81 -20.72
N SER A 220 0.53 4.93 -20.95
CA SER A 220 1.05 5.51 -22.20
C SER A 220 0.64 4.67 -23.41
N GLU A 221 0.47 5.31 -24.57
CA GLU A 221 0.13 4.61 -25.80
C GLU A 221 1.13 3.49 -26.11
N GLY A 222 0.61 2.33 -26.50
CA GLY A 222 1.42 1.15 -26.82
C GLY A 222 1.97 0.37 -25.61
N ALA A 223 1.79 0.85 -24.37
CA ALA A 223 2.27 0.13 -23.18
C ALA A 223 1.38 -1.04 -22.74
N VAL A 224 0.14 -1.12 -23.25
CA VAL A 224 -0.82 -2.17 -22.87
C VAL A 224 -1.07 -3.09 -24.06
N HIS A 225 -0.60 -4.34 -23.96
CA HIS A 225 -0.77 -5.35 -25.00
C HIS A 225 -2.07 -6.16 -24.84
N SER A 226 -2.49 -6.42 -23.60
CA SER A 226 -3.68 -7.19 -23.29
C SER A 226 -4.31 -6.71 -21.99
N ARG A 227 -5.58 -7.07 -21.77
CA ARG A 227 -6.33 -6.76 -20.56
C ARG A 227 -7.08 -8.01 -20.14
N SER A 228 -7.08 -8.30 -18.84
CA SER A 228 -7.90 -9.33 -18.23
C SER A 228 -8.51 -8.78 -16.95
N GLU A 229 -9.75 -9.20 -16.68
CA GLU A 229 -10.27 -9.09 -15.32
C GLU A 229 -9.52 -10.12 -14.47
N GLY A 230 -8.98 -9.69 -13.33
CA GLY A 230 -8.34 -10.62 -12.40
C GLY A 230 -9.29 -11.76 -12.05
N GLU A 231 -8.76 -12.98 -11.91
CA GLU A 231 -9.56 -14.12 -11.46
C GLU A 231 -10.33 -13.73 -10.18
N LYS A 232 -11.58 -14.22 -10.09
CA LYS A 232 -12.32 -14.24 -8.83
C LYS A 232 -11.53 -15.08 -7.83
N SER A 233 -10.47 -14.54 -7.24
CA SER A 233 -9.82 -15.16 -6.10
C SER A 233 -10.90 -15.27 -5.03
N ALA A 234 -11.26 -16.52 -4.76
CA ALA A 234 -12.32 -16.93 -3.89
C ALA A 234 -11.85 -16.80 -2.44
N GLY A 235 -12.71 -16.24 -1.58
CA GLY A 235 -12.57 -16.34 -0.13
C GLY A 235 -11.83 -15.19 0.51
#